data_AF-A0A926TSW9-F1
#
_entry.id   AF-A0A926TSW9-F1
#
_cell.length_a   1.000
_cell.length_b   1.000
_cell.length_c   1.000
_cell.angle_alpha   90.00
_cell.angle_beta   90.00
_cell.angle_gamma   90.00
#
_symmetry.space_group_name_H-M   'P 1'
#
loop_
_entity.id
_entity.type
_entity.pdbx_description
1 polymer ?
#
loop_
_entity_poly.entity_id
_entity_poly.type
_entity_poly.pdbx_seq_one_letter_code
_entity_poly.pdbx_strand_id
1 'polypeptide(L)'
;MWQLKNPITRRAELDFSASEQSRVTVTQLGDDRVQLINAVEYVNWGKARLQFLVCEDCGYVGCAREGWVELKRADPLALIMPAFTSIGEASEIIHSEYLPPYYFVERGAIYVEQETYTKTLCQIAAFPRLETLAPLSAWEAAKLFQLEAPSHVLGHLSTPPQFNQALVIASAEGNFREQTKVLTALINRLLTQLRPAKLQRVTEQDQIISLSLDLAGFPEWQALSYNGSRYALYLEPGYVIE
;
A
#
# COMPACT_ATOMS: atom_id res chain seq x y z
N MET A 1 -6.22 -1.96 -3.71
CA MET A 1 -6.16 -1.12 -2.49
C MET A 1 -7.53 -1.15 -1.86
N TRP A 2 -7.65 -0.80 -0.57
CA TRP A 2 -8.96 -0.68 0.07
C TRP A 2 -9.14 0.66 0.79
N GLN A 3 -10.40 1.08 0.92
CA GLN A 3 -10.74 2.36 1.53
C GLN A 3 -10.97 2.21 3.02
N LEU A 4 -10.25 2.99 3.83
CA LEU A 4 -10.60 3.18 5.22
C LEU A 4 -11.67 4.27 5.35
N LYS A 5 -12.94 3.85 5.50
CA LYS A 5 -14.08 4.77 5.62
C LYS A 5 -14.47 5.06 7.06
N ASN A 6 -14.58 4.02 7.87
CA ASN A 6 -15.14 4.07 9.21
C ASN A 6 -14.18 3.38 10.20
N PRO A 7 -13.03 4.02 10.50
CA PRO A 7 -12.09 3.45 11.45
C PRO A 7 -12.76 3.27 12.81
N ILE A 8 -12.54 2.10 13.43
CA ILE A 8 -13.05 1.78 14.77
C ILE A 8 -11.92 1.85 15.78
N THR A 9 -12.25 2.24 17.01
CA THR A 9 -11.32 2.19 18.14
C THR A 9 -11.83 1.26 19.21
N ARG A 10 -10.91 0.57 19.89
CA ARG A 10 -11.21 -0.21 21.08
C ARG A 10 -10.08 -0.07 22.10
N ARG A 11 -10.42 -0.11 23.38
CA ARG A 11 -9.42 -0.17 24.45
C ARG A 11 -8.95 -1.62 24.62
N ALA A 12 -7.67 -1.80 24.80
CA ALA A 12 -7.05 -3.11 25.06
C ALA A 12 -5.96 -2.96 26.12
N GLU A 13 -5.58 -4.07 26.74
CA GLU A 13 -4.46 -4.14 27.69
C GLU A 13 -3.30 -4.84 26.99
N LEU A 14 -2.10 -4.24 27.04
CA LEU A 14 -0.85 -4.90 26.68
C LEU A 14 -0.08 -5.21 27.96
N ASP A 15 0.50 -6.41 28.03
CA ASP A 15 1.25 -6.90 29.18
C ASP A 15 2.76 -6.84 28.90
N PHE A 16 3.41 -5.77 29.36
CA PHE A 16 4.84 -5.58 29.15
C PHE A 16 5.72 -6.20 30.24
N SER A 17 5.18 -7.11 31.06
CA SER A 17 5.91 -7.73 32.17
C SER A 17 7.16 -8.50 31.74
N ALA A 18 7.21 -9.00 30.50
CA ALA A 18 8.39 -9.64 29.91
C ALA A 18 9.61 -8.68 29.81
N SER A 19 9.38 -7.37 29.87
CA SER A 19 10.40 -6.33 29.92
C SER A 19 10.44 -5.58 31.26
N GLU A 20 9.89 -6.20 32.32
CA GLU A 20 9.80 -5.65 33.69
C GLU A 20 8.98 -4.35 33.78
N GLN A 21 8.11 -4.10 32.80
CA GLN A 21 7.20 -2.95 32.75
C GLN A 21 5.79 -3.33 33.24
N SER A 22 4.96 -2.33 33.54
CA SER A 22 3.57 -2.56 33.93
C SER A 22 2.68 -2.88 32.73
N ARG A 23 1.53 -3.50 33.01
CA ARG A 23 0.44 -3.56 32.04
C ARG A 23 -0.07 -2.15 31.74
N VAL A 24 -0.42 -1.91 30.48
CA VAL A 24 -0.90 -0.61 30.03
C VAL A 24 -2.18 -0.74 29.24
N THR A 25 -3.09 0.20 29.44
CA THR A 25 -4.29 0.30 28.60
C THR A 25 -4.00 1.19 27.41
N VAL A 26 -4.13 0.61 26.21
CA VAL A 26 -3.87 1.26 24.92
C VAL A 26 -5.15 1.39 24.10
N THR A 27 -5.10 2.24 23.09
CA THR A 27 -6.15 2.34 22.06
C THR A 27 -5.68 1.61 20.81
N GLN A 28 -6.50 0.66 20.36
CA GLN A 28 -6.32 -0.03 19.10
C GLN A 28 -7.14 0.67 18.02
N LEU A 29 -6.55 0.82 16.83
CA LEU A 29 -7.24 1.30 15.64
C LEU A 29 -7.49 0.11 14.71
N GLY A 30 -8.71 -0.02 14.20
CA GLY A 30 -9.09 -1.09 13.30
C GLY A 30 -10.00 -0.63 12.17
N ASP A 31 -10.21 -1.55 11.23
CA ASP A 31 -11.16 -1.46 10.12
C ASP A 31 -11.90 -2.80 10.00
N ASP A 32 -13.16 -2.81 10.42
CA ASP A 32 -13.96 -4.03 10.59
C ASP A 32 -13.23 -5.08 11.48
N ARG A 33 -12.75 -6.19 10.89
CA ARG A 33 -12.03 -7.26 11.60
C ARG A 33 -10.51 -7.10 11.58
N VAL A 34 -9.97 -6.10 10.88
CA VAL A 34 -8.53 -5.90 10.76
C VAL A 34 -8.07 -4.92 11.82
N GLN A 35 -7.09 -5.34 12.61
CA GLN A 35 -6.36 -4.43 13.49
C GLN A 35 -5.28 -3.71 12.66
N LEU A 36 -5.45 -2.40 12.49
CA LEU A 36 -4.49 -1.58 11.77
C LEU A 36 -3.35 -1.17 12.68
N ILE A 37 -3.64 -0.74 13.91
CA ILE A 37 -2.66 -0.29 14.91
C ILE A 37 -2.98 -0.96 16.24
N ASN A 38 -1.99 -1.59 16.87
CA ASN A 38 -2.20 -2.29 18.15
C ASN A 38 -2.01 -1.43 19.40
N ALA A 39 -1.31 -0.29 19.29
CA ALA A 39 -1.25 0.73 20.32
C ALA A 39 -0.94 2.10 19.71
N VAL A 40 -1.97 2.93 19.44
CA VAL A 40 -1.79 4.23 18.79
C VAL A 40 -0.90 5.19 19.59
N GLU A 41 -0.88 5.03 20.91
CA GLU A 41 -0.06 5.83 21.83
C GLU A 41 1.44 5.58 21.67
N TYR A 42 1.84 4.42 21.14
CA TYR A 42 3.24 4.00 20.99
C TYR A 42 3.80 4.22 19.58
N VAL A 43 2.96 4.62 18.62
CA VAL A 43 3.41 4.95 17.27
C VAL A 43 4.22 6.25 17.29
N ASN A 44 5.42 6.23 16.70
CA ASN A 44 6.27 7.42 16.61
C ASN A 44 5.89 8.32 15.42
N TRP A 45 4.78 9.04 15.55
CA TRP A 45 4.18 9.89 14.49
C TRP A 45 5.10 10.96 13.89
N GLY A 46 6.21 11.31 14.56
CA GLY A 46 7.20 12.28 14.08
C GLY A 46 8.24 11.70 13.11
N LYS A 47 8.14 10.42 12.75
CA LYS A 47 9.07 9.74 11.83
C LYS A 47 8.40 9.49 10.47
N ALA A 48 9.22 9.50 9.41
CA ALA A 48 8.74 9.16 8.07
C ALA A 48 8.30 7.69 7.96
N ARG A 49 9.01 6.81 8.66
CA ARG A 49 8.72 5.37 8.78
C ARG A 49 8.06 5.14 10.13
N LEU A 50 6.88 4.54 10.10
CA LEU A 50 6.08 4.25 11.28
C LEU A 50 6.01 2.74 11.48
N GLN A 51 5.85 2.31 12.72
CA GLN A 51 5.50 0.94 13.04
C GLN A 51 4.11 0.93 13.69
N PHE A 52 3.14 0.34 13.00
CA PHE A 52 1.75 0.27 13.42
C PHE A 52 1.48 -0.91 14.38
N LEU A 53 2.27 -1.98 14.26
CA LEU A 53 2.22 -3.13 15.15
C LEU A 53 3.48 -3.12 16.01
N VAL A 54 3.39 -2.55 17.21
CA VAL A 54 4.50 -2.53 18.17
C VAL A 54 4.59 -3.86 18.93
N CYS A 55 5.73 -4.13 19.54
CA CYS A 55 5.93 -5.36 20.31
C CYS A 55 4.95 -5.44 21.49
N GLU A 56 4.21 -6.54 21.59
CA GLU A 56 3.23 -6.74 22.67
C GLU A 56 3.88 -7.02 24.03
N ASP A 57 5.16 -7.43 24.03
CA ASP A 57 5.92 -7.75 25.25
C ASP A 57 6.64 -6.55 25.89
N CYS A 58 6.91 -5.50 25.12
CA CYS A 58 7.71 -4.36 25.61
C CYS A 58 7.27 -2.98 25.12
N GLY A 59 6.39 -2.91 24.12
CA GLY A 59 5.90 -1.65 23.55
C GLY A 59 6.95 -0.85 22.76
N TYR A 60 8.21 -1.30 22.70
CA TYR A 60 9.27 -0.57 22.01
C TYR A 60 9.12 -0.64 20.49
N VAL A 61 9.08 0.53 19.85
CA VAL A 61 9.17 0.67 18.40
C VAL A 61 10.51 0.13 17.91
N GLY A 62 10.47 -0.70 16.88
CA GLY A 62 11.61 -1.41 16.30
C GLY A 62 11.89 -2.77 16.93
N CYS A 63 11.20 -3.15 18.01
CA CYS A 63 11.35 -4.49 18.59
C CYS A 63 10.55 -5.54 17.82
N ALA A 64 9.34 -5.21 17.35
CA ALA A 64 8.58 -6.11 16.49
C ALA A 64 9.22 -6.19 15.09
N ARG A 65 9.20 -7.40 14.51
CA ARG A 65 9.79 -7.70 13.19
C ARG A 65 8.94 -7.22 12.00
N GLU A 66 7.68 -6.92 12.26
CA GLU A 66 6.72 -6.51 11.26
C GLU A 66 6.01 -5.23 11.69
N GLY A 67 5.06 -4.76 10.87
CA GLY A 67 4.24 -3.61 11.23
C GLY A 67 4.71 -2.29 10.61
N TRP A 68 5.72 -2.32 9.74
CA TRP A 68 6.30 -1.10 9.17
C TRP A 68 5.48 -0.54 8.02
N VAL A 69 5.16 0.74 8.13
CA VAL A 69 4.34 1.49 7.16
C VAL A 69 4.91 2.87 6.88
N GLU A 70 4.50 3.45 5.77
CA GLU A 70 4.70 4.85 5.42
C GLU A 70 3.36 5.51 5.12
N LEU A 71 3.29 6.81 5.44
CA LEU A 71 2.18 7.68 5.07
C LEU A 71 2.59 8.55 3.89
N LYS A 72 1.82 8.49 2.80
CA LYS A 72 2.08 9.29 1.59
C LYS A 72 0.83 10.08 1.20
N ARG A 73 1.06 11.15 0.46
CA ARG A 73 0.00 11.94 -0.16
C ARG A 73 -0.06 11.66 -1.66
N ALA A 74 -1.24 11.30 -2.13
CA ALA A 74 -1.58 11.22 -3.54
C ALA A 74 -2.86 12.01 -3.75
N ASP A 75 -2.71 13.34 -3.89
CA ASP A 75 -3.81 14.32 -3.75
C ASP A 75 -5.11 13.91 -4.48
N PRO A 76 -6.28 13.91 -3.81
CA PRO A 76 -6.54 14.36 -2.43
C PRO A 76 -6.41 13.25 -1.35
N LEU A 77 -5.79 12.13 -1.67
CA LEU A 77 -5.75 10.95 -0.78
C LEU A 77 -4.55 10.97 0.16
N ALA A 78 -4.76 10.44 1.37
CA ALA A 78 -3.68 9.84 2.14
C ALA A 78 -3.58 8.36 1.82
N LEU A 79 -2.36 7.85 1.71
CA LEU A 79 -2.06 6.44 1.56
C LEU A 79 -1.36 5.94 2.82
N ILE A 80 -1.80 4.79 3.33
CA ILE A 80 -1.07 3.99 4.30
C ILE A 80 -0.60 2.76 3.54
N MET A 81 0.70 2.61 3.41
CA MET A 81 1.33 1.61 2.54
C MET A 81 2.52 0.98 3.23
N PRO A 82 2.99 -0.20 2.76
CA PRO A 82 4.26 -0.75 3.22
C PRO A 82 5.37 0.29 3.11
N ALA A 83 6.30 0.26 4.06
CA ALA A 83 7.49 1.11 4.02
C ALA A 83 8.49 0.61 2.96
N PHE A 84 8.13 0.72 1.66
CA PHE A 84 8.89 0.13 0.55
C PHE A 84 10.35 0.54 0.54
N THR A 85 10.65 1.80 0.90
CA THR A 85 12.05 2.29 0.97
C THR A 85 12.85 1.50 2.01
N SER A 86 12.25 1.19 3.16
CA SER A 86 12.90 0.42 4.23
C SER A 86 13.17 -1.01 3.79
N ILE A 87 12.20 -1.62 3.10
CA ILE A 87 12.31 -2.98 2.56
C ILE A 87 13.45 -3.05 1.53
N GLY A 88 13.54 -2.06 0.63
CA GLY A 88 14.58 -2.02 -0.41
C GLY A 88 15.98 -1.63 0.09
N GLU A 89 16.08 -0.86 1.16
CA GLU A 89 17.36 -0.47 1.79
C GLU A 89 17.90 -1.50 2.77
N ALA A 90 17.04 -2.37 3.32
CA ALA A 90 17.44 -3.40 4.25
C ALA A 90 18.39 -4.41 3.59
N SER A 91 19.46 -4.79 4.30
CA SER A 91 20.31 -5.89 3.86
C SER A 91 19.53 -7.20 3.91
N GLU A 92 19.94 -8.20 3.12
CA GLU A 92 19.30 -9.53 3.11
C GLU A 92 19.19 -10.16 4.52
N ILE A 93 20.09 -9.80 5.43
CA ILE A 93 20.15 -10.32 6.80
C ILE A 93 19.02 -9.76 7.69
N ILE A 94 18.64 -8.49 7.50
CA ILE A 94 17.65 -7.80 8.35
C ILE A 94 16.36 -7.49 7.62
N HIS A 95 16.21 -7.93 6.36
CA HIS A 95 15.03 -7.70 5.55
C HIS A 95 13.74 -8.18 6.24
N SER A 96 13.80 -9.29 6.98
CA SER A 96 12.67 -9.83 7.75
C SER A 96 12.24 -8.95 8.93
N GLU A 97 13.03 -7.95 9.32
CA GLU A 97 12.72 -7.02 10.42
C GLU A 97 11.94 -5.79 9.97
N TYR A 98 11.79 -5.59 8.66
CA TYR A 98 11.08 -4.46 8.05
C TYR A 98 9.83 -4.88 7.29
N LEU A 99 9.28 -6.05 7.63
CA LEU A 99 8.12 -6.58 6.92
C LEU A 99 6.88 -5.69 7.18
N PRO A 100 6.04 -5.50 6.16
CA PRO A 100 4.78 -4.82 6.35
C PRO A 100 3.83 -5.68 7.20
N PRO A 101 2.82 -5.07 7.84
CA PRO A 101 1.70 -5.83 8.42
C PRO A 101 1.10 -6.82 7.43
N TYR A 102 0.76 -8.02 7.90
CA TYR A 102 0.23 -9.10 7.05
C TYR A 102 -1.05 -8.71 6.28
N TYR A 103 -1.87 -7.82 6.82
CA TYR A 103 -3.09 -7.36 6.14
C TYR A 103 -2.84 -6.70 4.78
N PHE A 104 -1.63 -6.20 4.51
CA PHE A 104 -1.26 -5.66 3.19
C PHE A 104 -1.19 -6.76 2.12
N VAL A 105 -0.83 -7.98 2.51
CA VAL A 105 -0.81 -9.15 1.63
C VAL A 105 -2.23 -9.55 1.23
N GLU A 106 -3.17 -9.45 2.17
CA GLU A 106 -4.56 -9.88 1.93
C GLU A 106 -5.42 -8.82 1.23
N ARG A 107 -5.19 -7.53 1.51
CA ARG A 107 -6.11 -6.45 1.11
C ARG A 107 -5.46 -5.34 0.28
N GLY A 108 -4.15 -5.35 0.09
CA GLY A 108 -3.42 -4.30 -0.64
C GLY A 108 -3.10 -3.08 0.23
N ALA A 109 -2.80 -1.91 -0.32
CA ALA A 109 -2.61 -0.69 0.46
C ALA A 109 -3.92 -0.04 0.89
N ILE A 110 -3.86 0.83 1.89
CA ILE A 110 -5.01 1.59 2.38
C ILE A 110 -4.98 2.97 1.75
N TYR A 111 -6.13 3.41 1.25
CA TYR A 111 -6.34 4.82 0.93
C TYR A 111 -7.42 5.42 1.84
N VAL A 112 -7.22 6.70 2.16
CA VAL A 112 -8.11 7.48 3.02
C VAL A 112 -8.42 8.78 2.31
N GLU A 113 -9.71 9.07 2.14
CA GLU A 113 -10.16 10.35 1.63
C GLU A 113 -9.79 11.47 2.60
N GLN A 114 -9.48 12.65 2.08
CA GLN A 114 -9.06 13.80 2.88
C GLN A 114 -10.00 14.09 4.06
N GLU A 115 -11.31 14.00 3.85
CA GLU A 115 -12.30 14.25 4.90
C GLU A 115 -12.18 13.23 6.04
N THR A 116 -12.14 11.93 5.74
CA THR A 116 -11.98 10.88 6.74
C THR A 116 -10.64 11.01 7.46
N TYR A 117 -9.57 11.32 6.73
CA TYR A 117 -8.24 11.50 7.32
C TYR A 117 -8.23 12.66 8.33
N THR A 118 -8.67 13.84 7.89
CA THR A 118 -8.59 15.07 8.69
C THR A 118 -9.62 15.13 9.81
N LYS A 119 -10.84 14.65 9.59
CA LYS A 119 -11.93 14.72 10.58
C LYS A 119 -12.01 13.50 11.50
N THR A 120 -11.45 12.36 11.11
CA THR A 120 -11.58 11.12 11.90
C THR A 120 -10.22 10.63 12.40
N LEU A 121 -9.27 10.32 11.50
CA LEU A 121 -7.99 9.75 11.93
C LEU A 121 -7.18 10.70 12.81
N CYS A 122 -7.11 11.98 12.44
CA CYS A 122 -6.43 13.00 13.24
C CYS A 122 -7.12 13.29 14.59
N GLN A 123 -8.35 12.81 14.82
CA GLN A 123 -9.01 12.89 16.14
C GLN A 123 -8.71 11.67 17.00
N ILE A 124 -8.43 10.52 16.37
CA ILE A 124 -8.12 9.26 17.06
C ILE A 124 -6.68 9.24 17.56
N ALA A 125 -5.74 9.71 16.73
CA ALA A 125 -4.31 9.67 17.04
C ALA A 125 -3.59 10.89 16.45
N ALA A 126 -2.32 11.04 16.79
CA ALA A 126 -1.47 12.15 16.34
C ALA A 126 -0.98 11.98 14.89
N PHE A 127 -1.86 11.55 13.98
CA PHE A 127 -1.55 11.49 12.55
C PHE A 127 -1.03 12.86 12.07
N PRO A 128 0.07 12.88 11.29
CA PRO A 128 0.58 14.12 10.71
C PRO A 128 -0.47 14.75 9.79
N ARG A 129 -0.44 16.08 9.64
CA ARG A 129 -1.38 16.78 8.76
C ARG A 129 -1.21 16.32 7.32
N LEU A 130 -2.31 16.21 6.59
CA LEU A 130 -2.32 15.67 5.22
C LEU A 130 -1.29 16.40 4.33
N GLU A 131 -1.28 17.73 4.37
CA GLU A 131 -0.39 18.60 3.60
C GLU A 131 1.10 18.44 3.93
N THR A 132 1.41 17.88 5.11
CA THR A 132 2.79 17.61 5.55
C THR A 132 3.29 16.24 5.13
N LEU A 133 2.40 15.35 4.68
CA LEU A 133 2.79 14.05 4.16
C LEU A 133 3.63 14.22 2.89
N ALA A 134 4.69 13.41 2.79
CA ALA A 134 5.50 13.35 1.59
C ALA A 134 4.64 12.88 0.40
N PRO A 135 4.80 13.48 -0.79
CA PRO A 135 4.06 13.04 -1.96
C PRO A 135 4.48 11.63 -2.38
N LEU A 136 3.55 10.86 -2.94
CA LEU A 136 3.83 9.55 -3.52
C LEU A 136 4.82 9.68 -4.68
N SER A 137 6.00 9.07 -4.55
CA SER A 137 6.97 9.03 -5.66
C SER A 137 6.51 8.08 -6.77
N ALA A 138 7.02 8.27 -7.99
CA ALA A 138 6.73 7.34 -9.09
C ALA A 138 7.23 5.93 -8.81
N TRP A 139 8.40 5.79 -8.17
CA TRP A 139 8.91 4.50 -7.74
C TRP A 139 7.97 3.82 -6.74
N GLU A 140 7.50 4.54 -5.71
CA GLU A 140 6.50 4.01 -4.76
C GLU A 140 5.19 3.63 -5.45
N ALA A 141 4.73 4.40 -6.44
CA ALA A 141 3.54 4.05 -7.21
C ALA A 141 3.73 2.75 -8.01
N ALA A 142 4.93 2.49 -8.55
CA ALA A 142 5.25 1.20 -9.18
C ALA A 142 5.25 0.05 -8.18
N LYS A 143 5.76 0.26 -6.96
CA LYS A 143 5.74 -0.73 -5.86
C LYS A 143 4.32 -0.97 -5.34
N LEU A 144 3.50 0.06 -5.30
CA LEU A 144 2.08 -0.03 -4.99
C LEU A 144 1.36 -0.87 -6.06
N PHE A 145 1.59 -0.60 -7.35
CA PHE A 145 1.05 -1.43 -8.43
C PHE A 145 1.53 -2.88 -8.37
N GLN A 146 2.77 -3.13 -7.96
CA GLN A 146 3.30 -4.46 -7.71
C GLN A 146 2.59 -5.18 -6.55
N LEU A 147 2.33 -4.48 -5.44
CA LEU A 147 1.60 -5.02 -4.29
C LEU A 147 0.20 -5.49 -4.68
N GLU A 148 -0.49 -4.70 -5.51
CA GLU A 148 -1.87 -4.94 -5.92
C GLU A 148 -1.99 -5.95 -7.07
N ALA A 149 -0.88 -6.33 -7.70
CA ALA A 149 -0.90 -7.27 -8.80
C ALA A 149 -1.22 -8.69 -8.28
N PRO A 150 -2.21 -9.38 -8.86
CA PRO A 150 -2.66 -10.67 -8.36
C PRO A 150 -1.54 -11.72 -8.41
N SER A 151 -1.49 -12.59 -7.41
CA SER A 151 -0.54 -13.71 -7.36
C SER A 151 0.92 -13.33 -7.61
N HIS A 152 1.31 -12.10 -7.28
CA HIS A 152 2.66 -11.60 -7.51
C HIS A 152 3.13 -11.71 -8.97
N VAL A 153 2.25 -11.48 -9.95
CA VAL A 153 2.66 -11.47 -11.39
C VAL A 153 3.72 -10.42 -11.72
N LEU A 154 3.94 -9.45 -10.82
CA LEU A 154 5.01 -8.46 -10.89
C LEU A 154 6.21 -8.77 -9.97
N GLY A 155 6.31 -9.99 -9.45
CA GLY A 155 7.38 -10.43 -8.55
C GLY A 155 7.20 -9.99 -7.09
N HIS A 156 8.24 -10.23 -6.28
CA HIS A 156 8.23 -9.98 -4.84
C HIS A 156 8.50 -8.50 -4.50
N LEU A 157 7.91 -8.01 -3.40
CA LEU A 157 8.05 -6.60 -2.95
C LEU A 157 9.47 -6.20 -2.55
N SER A 158 10.39 -7.16 -2.37
CA SER A 158 11.81 -6.86 -2.12
C SER A 158 12.59 -6.51 -3.39
N THR A 159 12.06 -6.87 -4.57
CA THR A 159 12.73 -6.64 -5.85
C THR A 159 11.97 -5.59 -6.67
N PRO A 160 12.62 -4.91 -7.64
CA PRO A 160 11.90 -4.09 -8.61
C PRO A 160 10.79 -4.89 -9.30
N PRO A 161 9.65 -4.27 -9.66
CA PRO A 161 8.57 -4.93 -10.38
C PRO A 161 9.08 -5.52 -11.69
N GLN A 162 8.84 -6.81 -11.91
CA GLN A 162 9.21 -7.53 -13.13
C GLN A 162 8.01 -8.28 -13.66
N PHE A 163 7.57 -7.92 -14.86
CA PHE A 163 6.41 -8.53 -15.48
C PHE A 163 6.80 -9.64 -16.45
N ASN A 164 6.35 -10.87 -16.17
CA ASN A 164 6.50 -11.97 -17.11
C ASN A 164 5.31 -12.01 -18.08
N GLN A 165 5.52 -11.50 -19.29
CA GLN A 165 4.49 -11.45 -20.34
C GLN A 165 3.94 -12.83 -20.73
N ALA A 166 4.70 -13.91 -20.50
CA ALA A 166 4.24 -15.27 -20.77
C ALA A 166 3.08 -15.70 -19.87
N LEU A 167 2.85 -15.00 -18.75
CA LEU A 167 1.70 -15.24 -17.87
C LEU A 167 0.39 -14.67 -18.42
N VAL A 168 0.39 -13.92 -19.52
CA VAL A 168 -0.86 -13.40 -20.10
C VAL A 168 -1.29 -14.23 -21.30
N ILE A 169 -2.51 -14.74 -21.24
CA ILE A 169 -3.08 -15.59 -22.28
C ILE A 169 -4.13 -14.87 -23.13
N ALA A 170 -4.80 -13.87 -22.57
CA ALA A 170 -5.83 -13.11 -23.27
C ALA A 170 -5.99 -11.70 -22.66
N SER A 171 -6.70 -10.85 -23.39
CA SER A 171 -7.20 -9.57 -22.92
C SER A 171 -8.68 -9.46 -23.27
N ALA A 172 -9.47 -8.86 -22.39
CA ALA A 172 -10.89 -8.62 -22.64
C ALA A 172 -11.09 -7.63 -23.80
N GLU A 173 -10.13 -6.72 -24.00
CA GLU A 173 -10.16 -5.70 -25.05
C GLU A 173 -8.88 -5.77 -25.90
N GLY A 174 -9.00 -5.70 -27.23
CA GLY A 174 -7.84 -5.50 -28.11
C GLY A 174 -6.79 -6.62 -28.07
N ASN A 175 -5.52 -6.27 -28.32
CA ASN A 175 -4.42 -7.23 -28.43
C ASN A 175 -3.59 -7.29 -27.15
N PHE A 176 -3.67 -8.41 -26.43
CA PHE A 176 -2.94 -8.62 -25.18
C PHE A 176 -1.42 -8.47 -25.33
N ARG A 177 -0.84 -8.80 -26.51
CA ARG A 177 0.62 -8.65 -26.75
C ARG A 177 1.05 -7.19 -26.84
N GLU A 178 0.18 -6.31 -27.33
CA GLU A 178 0.46 -4.87 -27.38
C GLU A 178 0.29 -4.27 -26.00
N GLN A 179 -0.78 -4.64 -25.30
CA GLN A 179 -1.07 -4.15 -23.95
C GLN A 179 -0.02 -4.58 -22.92
N THR A 180 0.49 -5.81 -23.01
CA THR A 180 1.60 -6.28 -22.15
C THR A 180 2.90 -5.50 -22.38
N LYS A 181 3.19 -5.08 -23.62
CA LYS A 181 4.30 -4.17 -23.93
C LYS A 181 4.06 -2.78 -23.35
N VAL A 182 2.86 -2.24 -23.50
CA VAL A 182 2.47 -0.93 -22.91
C VAL A 182 2.58 -0.97 -21.39
N LEU A 183 2.06 -2.01 -20.75
CA LEU A 183 2.16 -2.24 -19.31
C LEU A 183 3.61 -2.22 -18.84
N THR A 184 4.46 -3.00 -19.49
CA THR A 184 5.90 -3.04 -19.20
C THR A 184 6.55 -1.66 -19.34
N ALA A 185 6.21 -0.92 -20.41
CA ALA A 185 6.75 0.41 -20.65
C ALA A 185 6.29 1.43 -19.58
N LEU A 186 5.03 1.37 -19.13
CA LEU A 186 4.50 2.23 -18.08
C LEU A 186 5.16 1.95 -16.72
N ILE A 187 5.33 0.68 -16.36
CA ILE A 187 6.06 0.28 -15.15
C ILE A 187 7.50 0.81 -15.20
N ASN A 188 8.21 0.56 -16.30
CA ASN A 188 9.60 1.03 -16.46
C ASN A 188 9.71 2.56 -16.42
N ARG A 189 8.73 3.28 -16.96
CA ARG A 189 8.66 4.73 -16.86
C ARG A 189 8.54 5.18 -15.41
N LEU A 190 7.65 4.58 -14.62
CA LEU A 190 7.51 4.92 -13.20
C LEU A 190 8.80 4.68 -12.41
N LEU A 191 9.53 3.60 -12.72
CA LEU A 191 10.80 3.26 -12.06
C LEU A 191 11.94 4.24 -12.37
N THR A 192 11.85 4.98 -13.47
CA THR A 192 12.89 5.95 -13.90
C THR A 192 12.47 7.40 -13.68
N GLN A 193 11.20 7.65 -13.37
CA GLN A 193 10.64 9.00 -13.21
C GLN A 193 10.98 9.58 -11.83
N LEU A 194 11.51 10.80 -11.80
CA LEU A 194 11.81 11.52 -10.56
C LEU A 194 10.63 12.34 -10.03
N ARG A 195 9.63 12.62 -10.87
CA ARG A 195 8.45 13.40 -10.49
C ARG A 195 7.51 12.54 -9.63
N PRO A 196 6.85 13.11 -8.61
CA PRO A 196 5.79 12.42 -7.88
C PRO A 196 4.72 11.88 -8.82
N ALA A 197 4.22 10.69 -8.51
CA ALA A 197 3.06 10.12 -9.19
C ALA A 197 1.79 10.79 -8.68
N LYS A 198 0.78 10.86 -9.55
CA LYS A 198 -0.56 11.24 -9.15
C LYS A 198 -1.50 10.05 -9.28
N LEU A 199 -2.45 9.96 -8.34
CA LEU A 199 -3.57 9.06 -8.48
C LEU A 199 -4.78 9.86 -8.91
N GLN A 200 -5.33 9.51 -10.05
CA GLN A 200 -6.55 10.13 -10.57
C GLN A 200 -7.67 9.11 -10.56
N ARG A 201 -8.88 9.52 -10.16
CA ARG A 201 -10.04 8.66 -10.23
C ARG A 201 -10.42 8.41 -11.69
N VAL A 202 -10.76 7.17 -12.01
CA VAL A 202 -11.28 6.82 -13.34
C VAL A 202 -12.57 7.59 -13.62
N THR A 203 -12.73 7.98 -14.88
CA THR A 203 -13.87 8.72 -15.39
C THR A 203 -14.68 7.83 -16.34
N GLU A 204 -15.84 8.32 -16.79
CA GLU A 204 -16.67 7.59 -17.78
C GLU A 204 -15.98 7.44 -19.15
N GLN A 205 -14.92 8.21 -19.41
CA GLN A 205 -14.13 8.11 -20.64
C GLN A 205 -13.05 7.03 -20.57
N ASP A 206 -12.77 6.53 -19.36
CA ASP A 206 -11.74 5.53 -19.13
C ASP A 206 -12.30 4.13 -19.36
N GLN A 207 -11.71 3.43 -20.33
CA GLN A 207 -11.93 2.01 -20.55
C GLN A 207 -10.92 1.21 -19.73
N ILE A 208 -11.41 0.45 -18.75
CA ILE A 208 -10.57 -0.47 -17.96
C ILE A 208 -10.28 -1.70 -18.82
N ILE A 209 -9.03 -2.11 -18.84
CA ILE A 209 -8.55 -3.22 -19.64
C ILE A 209 -8.11 -4.35 -18.72
N SER A 210 -8.74 -5.50 -18.93
CA SER A 210 -8.53 -6.70 -18.16
C SER A 210 -7.65 -7.71 -18.89
N LEU A 211 -6.64 -8.24 -18.20
CA LEU A 211 -5.75 -9.29 -18.69
C LEU A 211 -6.07 -10.60 -17.99
N SER A 212 -6.29 -11.66 -18.76
CA SER A 212 -6.44 -13.02 -18.21
C SER A 212 -5.07 -13.66 -18.02
N LEU A 213 -4.83 -14.19 -16.81
CA LEU A 213 -3.54 -14.73 -16.41
C LEU A 213 -3.50 -16.26 -16.46
N ASP A 214 -2.40 -16.83 -16.92
CA ASP A 214 -2.11 -18.27 -16.91
C ASP A 214 -1.66 -18.72 -15.52
N LEU A 215 -2.59 -18.64 -14.57
CA LEU A 215 -2.41 -19.06 -13.19
C LEU A 215 -3.58 -19.94 -12.77
N ALA A 216 -3.44 -20.61 -11.63
CA ALA A 216 -4.51 -21.42 -11.07
C ALA A 216 -5.80 -20.59 -10.91
N GLY A 217 -6.89 -21.02 -11.55
CA GLY A 217 -8.17 -20.31 -11.55
C GLY A 217 -8.32 -19.22 -12.62
N PHE A 218 -7.31 -19.01 -13.47
CA PHE A 218 -7.30 -18.03 -14.56
C PHE A 218 -7.78 -16.63 -14.13
N PRO A 219 -7.16 -16.03 -13.09
CA PRO A 219 -7.62 -14.76 -12.57
C PRO A 219 -7.56 -13.66 -13.63
N GLU A 220 -8.56 -12.80 -13.60
CA GLU A 220 -8.62 -11.59 -14.40
C GLU A 220 -7.94 -10.45 -13.63
N TRP A 221 -7.05 -9.73 -14.31
CA TRP A 221 -6.33 -8.60 -13.73
C TRP A 221 -6.65 -7.32 -14.49
N GLN A 222 -7.33 -6.39 -13.82
CA GLN A 222 -7.51 -5.03 -14.29
C GLN A 222 -6.18 -4.28 -14.15
N ALA A 223 -5.39 -4.24 -15.23
CA ALA A 223 -4.02 -3.75 -15.19
C ALA A 223 -3.87 -2.35 -15.79
N LEU A 224 -4.73 -2.01 -16.75
CA LEU A 224 -4.61 -0.81 -17.57
C LEU A 224 -5.94 -0.06 -17.64
N SER A 225 -5.83 1.25 -17.89
CA SER A 225 -6.94 2.09 -18.35
C SER A 225 -6.54 2.74 -19.67
N TYR A 226 -7.52 2.97 -20.55
CA TYR A 226 -7.37 3.74 -21.78
C TYR A 226 -8.47 4.79 -21.91
N ASN A 227 -8.08 6.07 -22.03
CA ASN A 227 -9.02 7.20 -22.07
C ASN A 227 -9.35 7.68 -23.50
N GLY A 228 -9.08 6.87 -24.52
CA GLY A 228 -9.18 7.27 -25.93
C GLY A 228 -7.94 7.97 -26.51
N SER A 229 -6.96 8.35 -25.67
CA SER A 229 -5.72 8.98 -26.12
C SER A 229 -4.45 8.32 -25.59
N ARG A 230 -4.45 7.88 -24.33
CA ARG A 230 -3.28 7.30 -23.66
C ARG A 230 -3.68 6.14 -22.75
N TYR A 231 -2.73 5.24 -22.56
CA TYR A 231 -2.81 4.20 -21.54
C TYR A 231 -2.25 4.71 -20.20
N ALA A 232 -2.82 4.23 -19.10
CA ALA A 232 -2.33 4.41 -17.74
C ALA A 232 -2.42 3.08 -16.97
N LEU A 233 -1.65 2.94 -15.88
CA LEU A 233 -1.77 1.80 -14.98
C LEU A 233 -3.02 1.97 -14.12
N TYR A 234 -3.84 0.93 -14.00
CA TYR A 234 -5.05 0.93 -13.18
C TYR A 234 -4.78 0.35 -11.79
N LEU A 235 -5.37 0.95 -10.76
CA LEU A 235 -5.36 0.48 -9.39
C LEU A 235 -6.79 0.37 -8.88
N GLU A 236 -7.16 -0.81 -8.40
CA GLU A 236 -8.45 -1.00 -7.72
C GLU A 236 -8.53 -0.11 -6.46
N PRO A 237 -9.71 0.46 -6.16
CA PRO A 237 -11.01 0.18 -6.79
C PRO A 237 -11.43 1.16 -7.91
N GLY A 238 -10.53 1.97 -8.47
CA GLY A 238 -10.95 3.00 -9.43
C GLY A 238 -9.98 4.16 -9.61
N TYR A 239 -8.68 3.92 -9.54
CA TYR A 239 -7.66 4.95 -9.71
C TYR A 239 -6.72 4.57 -10.85
N VAL A 240 -6.13 5.59 -11.48
CA VAL A 240 -5.04 5.42 -12.45
C VAL A 240 -3.81 6.18 -11.99
N ILE A 241 -2.64 5.65 -12.32
CA ILE A 241 -1.36 6.28 -12.02
C ILE A 241 -0.94 7.17 -13.20
N GLU A 242 -0.73 8.46 -12.95
CA GLU A 242 -0.24 9.46 -13.93
C GLU A 242 1.20 9.94 -13.68
#